data_AF-A0A1G4SUZ6-F1
#
_entry.id   AF-A0A1G4SUZ6-F1
#
_cell.length_a   1.000
_cell.length_b   1.000
_cell.length_c   1.000
_cell.angle_alpha   90.00
_cell.angle_beta   90.00
_cell.angle_gamma   90.00
#
_symmetry.space_group_name_H-M   'P 1'
#
loop_
_entity.id
_entity.type
_entity.pdbx_description
1 polymer ?
#
loop_
_entity_poly.entity_id
_entity_poly.type
_entity_poly.pdbx_seq_one_letter_code
_entity_poly.pdbx_strand_id
1 'polypeptide(L)' 'MDKLLRSQLETELITTEMVKHCSYCVMISPDPLHRTPIYCIKYSGSNTPILVNLATCLSCGAFKKCGLRFEQS' A
#
# COMPACT_ATOMS: atom_id res chain seq x y z
N MET A 1 -7.56 -4.18 -26.54
CA MET A 1 -7.66 -4.68 -25.13
C MET A 1 -6.61 -4.00 -24.23
N ASP A 2 -5.69 -3.23 -24.82
CA ASP A 2 -4.45 -2.72 -24.22
C ASP A 2 -4.61 -1.45 -23.39
N LYS A 3 -5.65 -0.64 -23.66
CA LYS A 3 -5.90 0.59 -22.90
C LYS A 3 -6.36 0.32 -21.46
N LEU A 4 -7.15 -0.74 -21.25
CA LEU A 4 -7.65 -1.11 -19.93
C LEU A 4 -6.52 -1.63 -19.03
N LEU A 5 -5.65 -2.48 -19.58
CA LEU A 5 -4.50 -3.02 -18.86
C LEU A 5 -3.49 -1.94 -18.47
N ARG A 6 -3.22 -0.97 -19.36
CA ARG A 6 -2.35 0.18 -19.05
C ARG A 6 -2.92 1.05 -17.93
N SER A 7 -4.21 1.35 -17.97
CA SER A 7 -4.87 2.16 -16.94
C SER A 7 -4.88 1.45 -15.57
N GLN A 8 -5.05 0.13 -15.55
CA GLN A 8 -4.95 -0.65 -14.30
C GLN A 8 -3.53 -0.65 -13.74
N LEU A 9 -2.52 -0.86 -14.59
CA LEU A 9 -1.11 -0.83 -14.16
C LEU A 9 -0.70 0.55 -13.63
N GLU A 10 -1.12 1.63 -14.27
CA GLU A 10 -0.88 3.01 -13.79
C GLU A 10 -1.54 3.25 -12.42
N THR A 11 -2.76 2.76 -12.24
CA THR A 11 -3.48 2.88 -10.96
C THR A 11 -2.79 2.08 -9.85
N GLU A 12 -2.32 0.88 -10.15
CA GLU A 12 -1.57 0.04 -9.20
C GLU A 12 -0.22 0.65 -8.82
N LEU A 13 0.50 1.26 -9.78
CA LEU A 13 1.75 1.97 -9.51
C LEU A 13 1.53 3.20 -8.61
N ILE A 14 0.53 4.02 -8.91
CA ILE A 14 0.20 5.21 -8.09
C ILE A 14 -0.18 4.78 -6.67
N THR A 15 -1.03 3.78 -6.54
CA THR A 15 -1.47 3.29 -5.22
C THR A 15 -0.33 2.65 -4.42
N THR A 16 0.59 1.96 -5.09
CA THR A 16 1.82 1.42 -4.49
C THR A 16 2.73 2.52 -3.93
N GLU A 17 2.96 3.58 -4.69
CA GLU A 17 3.75 4.73 -4.20
C GLU A 17 3.05 5.43 -3.03
N MET A 18 1.72 5.51 -3.02
CA MET A 18 0.98 6.05 -1.87
C MET A 18 1.17 5.19 -0.61
N VAL A 19 1.05 3.86 -0.71
CA VAL A 19 1.15 2.97 0.46
C VAL A 19 2.59 2.75 0.93
N LYS A 20 3.60 3.03 0.10
CA LYS A 20 5.03 2.99 0.47
C LYS A 20 5.37 3.88 1.65
N HIS A 21 4.62 4.96 1.85
CA HIS A 21 4.79 5.87 2.98
C HIS A 21 3.93 5.50 4.19
N CYS A 22 3.15 4.42 4.16
CA CYS A 22 2.32 4.02 5.29
C CYS A 22 3.19 3.53 6.47
N SER A 23 2.98 4.09 7.67
CA SER A 23 3.73 3.73 8.88
C SER A 23 3.53 2.29 9.37
N TYR A 24 2.57 1.55 8.80
CA TYR A 24 2.28 0.16 9.15
C TYR A 24 2.69 -0.84 8.05
N CYS A 25 3.06 -0.35 6.87
CA CYS A 25 3.51 -1.19 5.78
C CYS A 25 5.01 -1.45 5.94
N VAL A 26 5.39 -2.72 6.09
CA VAL A 26 6.78 -3.14 6.28
C VAL A 26 7.43 -3.42 4.92
N MET A 27 6.66 -3.98 3.99
CA MET A 27 7.12 -4.35 2.66
C MET A 27 5.94 -4.35 1.68
N ILE A 28 6.22 -4.07 0.41
CA ILE A 28 5.27 -4.26 -0.68
C ILE A 28 5.94 -5.18 -1.70
N SER A 29 5.25 -6.24 -2.09
CA SER A 29 5.69 -7.18 -3.12
C SER A 29 5.79 -6.46 -4.47
N PRO A 30 6.88 -6.64 -5.21
CA PRO A 30 7.02 -6.08 -6.56
C PRO A 30 6.25 -6.88 -7.62
N ASP A 31 5.69 -8.04 -7.26
CA ASP A 31 4.95 -8.89 -8.20
C ASP A 31 3.55 -8.30 -8.48
N PRO A 32 3.29 -7.84 -9.73
CA PRO A 32 2.00 -7.24 -10.10
C PRO A 32 0.85 -8.25 -10.09
N LEU A 33 1.13 -9.55 -10.12
CA LEU A 33 0.10 -10.59 -10.05
C LEU A 33 -0.28 -10.95 -8.61
N HIS A 34 0.43 -10.39 -7.62
CA HIS A 34 0.21 -10.72 -6.23
C HIS A 34 -1.02 -9.99 -5.67
N ARG A 35 -2.11 -10.73 -5.44
CA ARG A 35 -3.41 -10.19 -5.00
C ARG A 35 -3.37 -9.43 -3.68
N THR A 36 -2.41 -9.75 -2.82
CA THR A 36 -2.23 -9.15 -1.48
C THR A 36 -0.79 -8.69 -1.31
N PRO A 37 -0.34 -7.65 -2.04
CA PRO A 37 1.08 -7.35 -2.15
C PRO A 37 1.64 -6.68 -0.89
N ILE A 38 0.81 -6.28 0.07
CA ILE A 38 1.23 -5.42 1.18
C ILE A 38 1.41 -6.23 2.45
N TYR A 39 2.63 -6.21 3.00
CA TYR A 39 2.94 -6.72 4.33
C TYR A 39 2.65 -5.62 5.35
N CYS A 40 1.56 -5.76 6.11
CA CYS A 40 1.04 -4.73 7.00
C CYS A 40 0.86 -5.28 8.42
N ILE A 41 1.31 -4.53 9.43
CA ILE A 41 1.11 -4.89 10.85
C ILE A 41 -0.17 -4.30 11.44
N LYS A 42 -0.83 -3.36 10.76
CA LYS A 42 -1.99 -2.62 11.31
C LYS A 42 -3.12 -3.54 11.76
N TYR A 43 -3.38 -4.59 10.99
CA TYR A 43 -4.50 -5.52 11.18
C TYR A 43 -4.07 -6.85 11.80
N SER A 44 -2.78 -7.01 12.10
CA SER A 44 -2.24 -8.29 12.57
C SER A 44 -2.65 -8.63 14.01
N GLY A 45 -2.95 -7.61 14.84
CA GLY A 45 -3.13 -7.80 16.28
C GLY A 45 -1.87 -8.33 17.00
N SER A 46 -0.75 -8.44 16.27
CA SER A 46 0.55 -8.93 16.71
C SER A 46 1.67 -8.15 16.01
N ASN A 47 2.94 -8.42 16.37
CA ASN A 47 4.10 -7.80 15.74
C ASN A 47 4.50 -8.45 14.40
N THR A 48 3.75 -9.44 13.93
CA THR A 48 4.04 -10.15 12.67
C THR A 48 3.24 -9.51 11.52
N PRO A 49 3.86 -9.11 10.40
CA PRO A 49 3.11 -8.57 9.27
C PRO A 49 2.13 -9.59 8.69
N ILE A 50 0.94 -9.13 8.30
CA ILE A 50 -0.01 -9.92 7.50
C ILE A 50 -0.07 -9.39 6.06
N LEU A 51 -0.45 -10.24 5.13
CA LEU A 51 -0.64 -9.87 3.73
C LEU A 51 -2.03 -9.28 3.50
N VAL A 52 -2.08 -8.07 2.94
CA VAL A 52 -3.34 -7.39 2.60
C VAL A 52 -3.29 -6.87 1.16
N ASN A 53 -4.46 -6.72 0.56
CA ASN A 53 -4.58 -6.06 -0.74
C ASN A 53 -4.54 -4.52 -0.61
N LEU A 54 -4.34 -3.83 -1.73
CA LEU A 54 -4.27 -2.37 -1.78
C LEU A 54 -5.52 -1.70 -1.20
N ALA A 55 -6.73 -2.17 -1.56
CA ALA A 55 -7.97 -1.61 -1.05
C ALA A 55 -8.08 -1.70 0.48
N THR A 56 -7.71 -2.84 1.07
CA THR A 56 -7.66 -3.04 2.52
C THR A 56 -6.66 -2.10 3.17
N CYS A 57 -5.44 -1.97 2.63
CA CYS A 57 -4.44 -1.05 3.19
C CYS A 57 -4.90 0.41 3.13
N LEU A 58 -5.52 0.84 2.02
CA LEU A 58 -6.02 2.19 1.83
C LEU A 58 -7.20 2.52 2.77
N SER A 59 -7.98 1.53 3.20
CA SER A 59 -9.13 1.75 4.08
C SER A 59 -8.78 2.39 5.43
N CYS A 60 -7.57 2.15 5.97
CA CYS A 60 -7.18 2.74 7.25
C CYS A 60 -6.71 4.20 7.16
N GLY A 61 -6.41 4.70 5.95
CA GLY A 61 -5.95 6.08 5.73
C GLY A 61 -4.59 6.43 6.33
N ALA A 62 -3.85 5.48 6.92
CA ALA A 62 -2.60 5.76 7.63
C ALA A 62 -1.49 6.29 6.71
N PHE A 63 -1.49 5.90 5.44
CA PHE A 63 -0.58 6.43 4.41
C PHE A 63 -0.63 7.96 4.29
N LYS A 64 -1.79 8.59 4.55
CA LYS A 64 -1.96 10.05 4.50
C LYS A 64 -1.21 10.77 5.62
N LYS A 65 -1.01 10.12 6.76
CA LYS A 65 -0.40 10.71 7.95
C LYS A 65 1.12 10.84 7.84
N CYS A 66 1.74 10.16 6.89
CA CYS A 66 3.19 10.20 6.71
C CYS A 66 3.65 11.35 5.80
N GLY A 67 2.82 11.74 4.82
CA GLY A 67 3.07 12.94 4.00
C GLY A 67 3.03 14.25 4.78
N LEU A 68 2.40 14.26 5.97
CA LEU A 68 2.36 15.41 6.88
C LEU A 68 3.53 15.46 7.86
N ARG A 69 4.46 14.49 7.84
CA ARG A 69 5.61 14.48 8.74
C ARG A 69 6.82 15.28 8.24
N PHE A 70 6.76 15.87 7.05
CA PHE A 70 7.83 16.73 6.53
C PHE A 70 7.67 18.23 6.83
N GLU A 71 6.65 18.65 7.60
CA GLU A 71 6.45 20.07 7.90
C GLU A 71 6.40 20.47 9.38
N GLN A 72 6.66 19.58 10.34
CA GLN A 72 6.82 20.00 11.73
C GLN A 72 7.80 19.09 12.48
N SER A 73 9.10 19.44 12.47
CA SER A 73 10.08 19.28 13.57
C SER A 73 11.43 19.83 13.13
#